data_AF-A0A2X2VF18-F1
#
_entry.id   AF-A0A2X2VF18-F1
#
_cell.length_a   1.000
_cell.length_b   1.000
_cell.length_c   1.000
_cell.angle_alpha   90.00
_cell.angle_beta   90.00
_cell.angle_gamma   90.00
#
_symmetry.space_group_name_H-M   'P 1'
#
loop_
_entity.id
_entity.type
_entity.pdbx_description
1 polymer ?
#
loop_
_entity_poly.entity_id
_entity_poly.type
_entity_poly.pdbx_seq_one_letter_code
_entity_poly.pdbx_strand_id
1 'polypeptide(L)'
;MSSEYKRLPHLYNQLWAIFTGVKNKNDTEQLRAVLVPKMEERDGEMVDIHQKTRDDFFEAVNGLCRMPESGTAVRYLLHRQELYGTRPKSL
;
A
#
# COMPACT_ATOMS: atom_id res chain seq x y z
N MET A 1 8.25 10.32 22.79
CA MET A 1 8.03 10.90 21.44
C MET A 1 8.96 10.23 20.41
N SER A 2 8.76 8.94 20.07
CA SER A 2 9.62 8.27 19.05
C SER A 2 9.18 6.87 18.57
N SER A 3 8.14 6.26 19.16
CA SER A 3 7.72 4.89 18.81
C SER A 3 6.77 4.84 17.61
N GLU A 4 5.98 5.87 17.37
CA GLU A 4 4.97 5.88 16.29
C GLU A 4 5.61 5.99 14.90
N TYR A 5 6.65 6.81 14.75
CA TYR A 5 7.42 6.94 13.50
C TYR A 5 8.09 5.64 13.06
N LYS A 6 8.45 4.76 14.01
CA LYS A 6 9.04 3.45 13.70
C LYS A 6 8.04 2.50 13.05
N ARG A 7 6.73 2.72 13.27
CA ARG A 7 5.65 1.91 12.69
C ARG A 7 5.27 2.36 11.28
N LEU A 8 5.59 3.59 10.91
CA LEU A 8 5.27 4.15 9.60
C LEU A 8 5.84 3.33 8.42
N PRO A 9 7.12 2.93 8.39
CA PRO A 9 7.64 2.07 7.32
C PRO A 9 7.01 0.66 7.33
N HIS A 10 6.60 0.16 8.50
CA HIS A 10 5.91 -1.12 8.60
C HIS A 10 4.50 -1.06 8.01
N LEU A 11 3.72 -0.03 8.37
CA LEU A 11 2.38 0.23 7.82
C LEU A 11 2.43 0.51 6.31
N TYR A 12 3.43 1.26 5.86
CA TYR A 12 3.65 1.51 4.44
C TYR A 12 3.97 0.20 3.69
N ASN A 13 4.84 -0.64 4.25
CA ASN A 13 5.13 -1.94 3.65
C ASN A 13 3.90 -2.87 3.65
N GLN A 14 3.06 -2.85 4.69
CA GLN A 14 1.80 -3.60 4.72
C GLN A 14 0.85 -3.12 3.60
N LEU A 15 0.71 -1.80 3.42
CA LEU A 15 -0.09 -1.25 2.32
C LEU A 15 0.44 -1.69 0.95
N TRP A 16 1.76 -1.63 0.75
CA TRP A 16 2.37 -2.05 -0.51
C TRP A 16 2.40 -3.56 -0.73
N ALA A 17 2.28 -4.36 0.34
CA ALA A 17 2.14 -5.81 0.28
C ALA A 17 0.85 -6.20 -0.44
N ILE A 18 -0.22 -5.41 -0.30
CA ILE A 18 -1.49 -5.62 -1.00
C ILE A 18 -1.29 -5.55 -2.53
N PHE A 19 -0.39 -4.67 -2.98
CA PHE A 19 -0.07 -4.49 -4.39
C PHE A 19 1.11 -5.35 -4.89
N THR A 20 1.62 -6.33 -4.12
CA THR A 20 2.73 -7.18 -4.61
C THR A 20 2.33 -8.05 -5.79
N GLY A 21 1.04 -8.33 -5.96
CA GLY A 21 0.51 -9.03 -7.15
C GLY A 21 0.44 -8.16 -8.41
N VAL A 22 0.61 -6.84 -8.29
CA VAL A 22 0.55 -5.92 -9.44
C VAL A 22 1.86 -5.96 -10.21
N LYS A 23 1.79 -6.36 -11.49
CA LYS A 23 2.96 -6.43 -12.38
C LYS A 23 3.63 -5.07 -12.56
N ASN A 24 2.83 -4.01 -12.74
CA ASN A 24 3.35 -2.66 -12.93
C ASN A 24 2.82 -1.69 -11.88
N LYS A 25 3.63 -1.43 -10.84
CA LYS A 25 3.30 -0.48 -9.77
C LYS A 25 3.41 0.99 -10.19
N ASN A 26 4.01 1.28 -11.36
CA ASN A 26 4.02 2.62 -11.95
C ASN A 26 2.74 2.90 -12.75
N ASP A 27 1.94 1.88 -13.01
CA ASP A 27 0.70 1.98 -13.75
C ASP A 27 -0.46 2.22 -12.77
N THR A 28 -0.92 3.47 -12.75
CA THR A 28 -2.01 3.90 -11.86
C THR A 28 -3.32 3.19 -12.19
N GLU A 29 -3.53 2.77 -13.44
CA GLU A 29 -4.73 2.04 -13.84
C GLU A 29 -4.70 0.60 -13.31
N GLN A 30 -3.54 -0.08 -13.33
CA GLN A 30 -3.41 -1.41 -12.71
C GLN A 30 -3.60 -1.37 -11.20
N LEU A 31 -3.05 -0.36 -10.52
CA LEU A 31 -3.29 -0.18 -9.08
C LEU A 31 -4.78 0.04 -8.80
N ARG A 32 -5.46 0.87 -9.61
CA ARG A 32 -6.90 1.09 -9.49
C ARG A 32 -7.70 -0.18 -9.77
N ALA A 33 -7.33 -0.96 -10.78
CA ALA A 33 -8.04 -2.18 -11.16
C ALA A 33 -8.07 -3.22 -10.02
N VAL A 34 -7.02 -3.28 -9.20
CA VAL A 34 -6.96 -4.15 -8.01
C VAL A 34 -7.89 -3.68 -6.88
N LEU A 35 -8.23 -2.40 -6.84
CA LEU A 35 -9.15 -1.82 -5.87
C LEU A 35 -10.61 -1.79 -6.35
N VAL A 36 -10.84 -1.95 -7.66
CA VAL A 36 -12.20 -1.99 -8.23
C VAL A 36 -12.80 -3.39 -8.01
N PRO A 37 -14.08 -3.50 -7.60
CA PRO A 37 -14.77 -4.78 -7.49
C PRO A 37 -14.66 -5.59 -8.77
N LYS A 38 -14.28 -6.86 -8.66
CA LYS A 38 -14.22 -7.76 -9.80
C LYS A 38 -15.00 -9.03 -9.47
N MET A 39 -16.18 -9.12 -10.05
CA MET A 39 -17.01 -10.32 -9.98
C MET A 39 -16.39 -11.40 -10.86
N GLU A 40 -16.03 -12.53 -10.27
CA GLU A 40 -15.67 -13.74 -10.99
C GLU A 40 -16.52 -14.91 -10.50
N GLU A 41 -16.79 -15.84 -11.40
CA GLU A 41 -17.44 -17.10 -11.05
C GLU A 41 -16.39 -18.04 -10.42
N ARG A 42 -16.54 -18.33 -9.13
CA ARG A 42 -15.79 -19.39 -8.44
C ARG A 42 -16.76 -20.38 -7.86
N ASP A 43 -16.51 -21.66 -8.12
CA ASP A 43 -17.30 -22.76 -7.57
C ASP A 43 -18.81 -22.65 -7.86
N GLY A 44 -19.18 -22.01 -8.98
CA GLY A 44 -20.58 -21.79 -9.39
C GLY A 44 -21.27 -20.57 -8.77
N GLU A 45 -20.55 -19.74 -8.01
CA GLU A 45 -21.05 -18.50 -7.42
C GLU A 45 -20.30 -17.27 -7.94
N MET A 46 -21.01 -16.17 -8.17
CA MET A 46 -20.38 -14.88 -8.47
C MET A 46 -19.83 -14.26 -7.19
N VAL A 47 -18.51 -14.25 -7.06
CA VAL A 47 -17.79 -13.70 -5.91
C VAL A 47 -16.92 -12.52 -6.32
N ASP A 48 -16.85 -11.50 -5.47
CA ASP A 48 -15.93 -10.39 -5.67
C ASP A 48 -14.53 -10.79 -5.21
N ILE A 49 -13.65 -11.11 -6.16
CA ILE A 49 -12.31 -11.59 -5.85
C ILE A 49 -11.42 -10.51 -5.22
N HIS A 50 -11.79 -9.23 -5.37
CA HIS A 50 -11.03 -8.11 -4.83
C HIS A 50 -11.57 -7.61 -3.47
N GLN A 51 -12.62 -8.24 -2.93
CA GLN A 51 -13.24 -7.80 -1.68
C GLN A 51 -12.23 -7.75 -0.53
N LYS A 52 -11.50 -8.84 -0.28
CA LYS A 52 -10.47 -8.91 0.76
C LYS A 52 -9.36 -7.88 0.55
N THR A 53 -8.91 -7.71 -0.69
CA THR A 53 -7.87 -6.75 -1.07
C THR A 53 -8.28 -5.32 -0.74
N ARG A 54 -9.55 -4.95 -0.98
CA ARG A 54 -10.08 -3.64 -0.60
C ARG A 54 -10.14 -3.47 0.91
N ASP A 55 -10.63 -4.47 1.62
CA ASP A 55 -10.77 -4.42 3.07
C ASP A 55 -9.39 -4.21 3.73
N ASP A 56 -8.39 -5.00 3.31
CA ASP A 56 -7.00 -4.86 3.74
C ASP A 56 -6.44 -3.45 3.41
N PHE A 57 -6.79 -2.90 2.24
CA PHE A 57 -6.36 -1.57 1.82
C PHE A 57 -6.97 -0.46 2.70
N PHE A 58 -8.28 -0.53 2.94
CA PHE A 58 -8.97 0.44 3.79
C PHE A 58 -8.47 0.36 5.25
N GLU A 59 -8.21 -0.84 5.76
CA GLU A 59 -7.64 -1.03 7.10
C GLU A 59 -6.25 -0.38 7.22
N ALA A 60 -5.37 -0.63 6.24
CA ALA A 60 -4.04 -0.04 6.21
C ALA A 60 -4.06 1.49 6.09
N VAL A 61 -4.91 2.04 5.21
CA VAL A 61 -5.07 3.50 5.06
C VAL A 61 -5.66 4.13 6.32
N ASN A 62 -6.65 3.50 6.94
CA ASN A 62 -7.25 3.97 8.19
C ASN A 62 -6.22 3.95 9.34
N GLY A 63 -5.37 2.92 9.42
CA GLY A 63 -4.26 2.87 10.37
C GLY A 63 -3.26 4.01 10.20
N LEU A 64 -2.95 4.38 8.95
CA LEU A 64 -2.11 5.53 8.63
C LEU A 64 -2.80 6.88 8.97
N CYS A 65 -4.10 7.00 8.69
CA CYS A 65 -4.87 8.22 8.91
C CYS A 65 -5.07 8.54 10.41
N ARG A 66 -5.18 7.50 11.25
CA ARG A 66 -5.32 7.65 12.71
C ARG A 66 -4.03 8.09 13.41
N MET A 67 -2.90 8.19 12.70
CA MET A 67 -1.67 8.70 13.28
C MET A 67 -1.70 10.23 13.37
N PRO A 68 -1.62 10.82 14.58
CA PRO A 68 -1.76 12.26 14.78
C PRO A 68 -0.62 13.08 14.14
N GLU A 69 0.52 12.46 13.82
CA GLU A 69 1.68 13.13 13.20
C GLU A 69 1.93 12.74 11.72
N SER A 70 0.93 12.10 11.07
CA SER A 70 1.05 11.54 9.72
C SER A 70 1.32 12.56 8.60
N GLY A 71 0.82 13.80 8.71
CA GLY A 71 1.03 14.85 7.71
C GLY A 71 2.51 15.18 7.47
N THR A 72 3.33 15.15 8.52
CA THR A 72 4.78 15.38 8.45
C THR A 72 5.52 14.07 8.16
N ALA A 73 5.07 12.97 8.74
CA ALA A 73 5.75 11.68 8.67
C ALA A 73 5.65 11.01 7.28
N VAL A 74 4.50 11.07 6.61
CA VAL A 74 4.33 10.56 5.23
C VAL A 74 5.18 11.38 4.26
N ARG A 75 5.23 12.70 4.44
CA ARG A 75 6.12 13.58 3.67
C ARG A 75 7.59 13.25 3.92
N TYR A 76 7.98 12.96 5.17
CA TYR A 76 9.34 12.59 5.53
C TYR A 76 9.73 11.21 4.96
N LEU A 77 8.81 10.23 4.94
CA LEU A 77 9.07 8.91 4.36
C LEU A 77 9.12 8.93 2.83
N LEU A 78 8.22 9.67 2.16
CA LEU A 78 8.28 9.86 0.71
C LEU A 78 9.58 10.57 0.31
N HIS A 79 9.94 11.63 1.04
CA HIS A 79 11.20 12.34 0.82
C HIS A 79 12.43 11.46 1.11
N ARG A 80 12.36 10.58 2.13
CA ARG A 80 13.42 9.61 2.40
C ARG A 80 13.47 8.52 1.31
N GLN A 81 12.35 8.05 0.79
CA GLN A 81 12.34 7.07 -0.29
C GLN A 81 12.91 7.66 -1.60
N GLU A 82 12.71 8.96 -1.87
CA GLU A 82 13.38 9.67 -2.97
C GLU A 82 14.91 9.79 -2.75
N LEU A 83 15.35 10.03 -1.51
CA LEU A 83 16.78 10.15 -1.18
C LEU A 83 17.55 8.82 -1.14
N TYR A 84 16.85 7.70 -0.90
CA TYR A 84 17.45 6.34 -0.89
C TYR A 84 17.01 5.46 -2.07
N GLY A 85 16.28 6.04 -3.04
CA GLY A 85 15.79 5.38 -4.26
C GLY A 85 16.80 5.36 -5.41
N THR A 86 17.92 6.09 -5.30
CA THR A 86 19.10 5.88 -6.15
C THR A 86 19.96 4.76 -5.55
N ARG A 87 19.93 3.61 -6.22
CA ARG A 87 20.78 2.44 -6.02
C ARG A 87 22.19 2.79 -5.49
N PRO A 88 22.68 2.10 -4.44
CA PRO A 88 24.05 1.66 -4.40
C PRO A 88 24.11 0.26 -5.02
N LYS A 89 24.69 0.15 -6.22
CA LYS A 89 25.37 -1.07 -6.64
C LYS A 89 26.72 -0.68 -7.23
N SER A 90 27.71 -0.83 -6.36
CA SER A 90 29.12 -1.02 -6.65
C SER A 90 29.35 -2.09 -7.73
N LEU A 91 30.04 -1.72 -8.81
CA LEU A 91 31.26 -2.33 -9.35
C LEU A 91 31.85 -1.39 -10.41
#